data_AF-A0A5B7ZZ34-F1
#
_entry.id   AF-A0A5B7ZZ34-F1
#
_cell.length_a   1.000
_cell.length_b   1.000
_cell.length_c   1.000
_cell.angle_alpha   90.00
_cell.angle_beta   90.00
_cell.angle_gamma   90.00
#
_symmetry.space_group_name_H-M   'P 1'
#
loop_
_entity.id
_entity.type
_entity.pdbx_description
1 polymer ?
#
loop_
_entity_poly.entity_id
_entity_poly.type
_entity_poly.pdbx_seq_one_letter_code
_entity_poly.pdbx_strand_id
1 'polypeptide(L)'
;MLNSTVIINGVLSDFDPQEIKKVTVYKGSDAPAAQEAAPQLQNLGIGVIDITTSKHIRSKSFRQLGRQLGLHGPLAFALNGHVLDQQTAAVLRIAPAAVGQVHIVHSSPEMPKTRVDIWLVLPPKTDYRKYPPGTIFLR
;
A
#
# COMPACT_ATOMS: atom_id res chain seq x y z
N MET A 1 20.83 -5.75 -1.82
CA MET A 1 19.53 -5.44 -2.45
C MET A 1 18.78 -4.54 -1.50
N LEU A 2 18.21 -3.43 -1.97
CA LEU A 2 17.42 -2.54 -1.10
C LEU A 2 16.11 -3.26 -0.77
N ASN A 3 15.84 -3.54 0.50
CA ASN A 3 14.55 -4.09 0.94
C ASN A 3 13.47 -3.05 0.65
N SER A 4 12.81 -3.14 -0.51
CA SER A 4 11.74 -2.23 -0.88
C SER A 4 10.39 -2.81 -0.49
N THR A 5 9.65 -2.13 0.38
CA THR A 5 8.26 -2.47 0.68
C THR A 5 7.37 -2.02 -0.47
N VAL A 6 6.59 -2.95 -1.02
CA VAL A 6 5.72 -2.72 -2.18
C VAL A 6 4.26 -2.96 -1.79
N ILE A 7 3.41 -1.99 -2.08
CA ILE A 7 1.95 -2.14 -1.96
C ILE A 7 1.43 -2.91 -3.18
N ILE A 8 0.75 -4.03 -2.92
CA ILE A 8 0.36 -5.02 -3.93
C ILE A 8 -1.12 -5.42 -3.87
N ASN A 9 -1.99 -4.54 -3.37
CA ASN A 9 -3.40 -4.87 -3.22
C ASN A 9 -4.00 -5.41 -4.53
N GLY A 10 -4.74 -6.53 -4.47
CA GLY A 10 -5.40 -7.10 -5.65
C GLY A 10 -4.51 -7.90 -6.62
N VAL A 11 -3.22 -8.12 -6.32
CA VAL A 11 -2.34 -9.04 -7.09
C VAL A 11 -1.76 -10.17 -6.26
N LEU A 12 -2.28 -10.42 -5.05
CA LEU A 12 -1.79 -11.52 -4.23
C LEU A 12 -2.19 -12.88 -4.81
N SER A 13 -3.32 -12.93 -5.54
CA SER A 13 -3.71 -14.10 -6.33
C SER A 13 -2.67 -14.57 -7.36
N ASP A 14 -1.75 -13.70 -7.81
CA ASP A 14 -0.68 -14.05 -8.73
C ASP A 14 0.53 -14.70 -8.03
N PHE A 15 0.55 -14.77 -6.70
CA PHE A 15 1.67 -15.34 -5.96
C PHE A 15 1.58 -16.85 -5.92
N ASP A 16 2.68 -17.53 -6.28
CA ASP A 16 2.85 -18.93 -5.93
C ASP A 16 3.11 -19.00 -4.41
N PRO A 17 2.32 -19.78 -3.63
CA PRO A 17 2.56 -19.95 -2.21
C PRO A 17 3.99 -20.36 -1.85
N GLN A 18 4.71 -21.06 -2.74
CA GLN A 18 6.11 -21.46 -2.54
C GLN A 18 7.07 -20.26 -2.54
N GLU A 19 6.68 -19.13 -3.13
CA GLU A 19 7.47 -17.90 -3.15
C GLU A 19 7.31 -17.05 -1.87
N ILE A 20 6.33 -17.40 -1.03
CA ILE A 20 6.05 -16.70 0.23
C ILE A 20 6.91 -17.30 1.33
N LYS A 21 7.87 -16.50 1.82
CA LYS A 21 8.82 -16.92 2.87
C LYS A 21 8.29 -16.65 4.27
N LYS A 22 7.51 -15.59 4.44
CA LYS A 22 6.94 -15.18 5.73
C LYS A 22 5.69 -14.34 5.49
N VAL A 23 4.67 -14.56 6.31
CA VAL A 23 3.50 -13.71 6.42
C VAL A 23 3.42 -13.21 7.85
N THR A 24 3.23 -11.90 8.04
CA THR A 24 2.99 -11.30 9.35
C THR A 24 1.74 -10.43 9.26
N VAL A 25 0.82 -10.62 10.20
CA VAL A 25 -0.44 -9.88 10.24
C VAL A 25 -0.38 -8.93 11.42
N TYR A 26 -0.46 -7.64 11.14
CA TYR A 26 -0.53 -6.59 12.14
C TYR A 26 -1.98 -6.12 12.24
N LYS A 27 -2.61 -6.31 13.40
CA LYS A 27 -3.92 -5.75 13.70
C LYS A 27 -3.75 -4.36 14.30
N GLY A 28 -4.70 -3.45 14.11
CA GLY A 28 -4.61 -2.07 14.62
C GLY A 28 -4.35 -1.95 16.13
N SER A 29 -4.64 -2.99 16.93
CA SER A 29 -4.35 -3.06 18.37
C SER A 29 -2.92 -3.49 18.72
N ASP A 30 -2.16 -4.09 17.79
CA ASP A 30 -0.81 -4.63 18.02
C ASP A 30 0.30 -3.60 17.69
N ALA A 31 -0.03 -2.32 17.87
CA ALA A 31 0.74 -1.17 17.42
C ALA A 31 2.25 -1.17 17.75
N PRO A 32 2.74 -1.66 18.92
CA PRO A 32 4.17 -1.62 19.24
C PRO A 32 5.03 -2.56 18.39
N ALA A 33 4.55 -3.79 18.11
CA ALA A 33 5.30 -4.77 17.32
C ALA A 33 5.32 -4.41 15.83
N ALA A 34 4.23 -3.80 15.34
CA ALA A 34 4.17 -3.23 13.99
C ALA A 34 5.10 -2.02 13.84
N GLN A 35 5.29 -1.25 14.92
CA GLN A 35 6.16 -0.06 14.97
C GLN A 35 7.63 -0.39 14.73
N GLU A 36 8.15 -1.45 15.37
CA GLU A 36 9.56 -1.86 15.21
C GLU A 36 9.80 -2.59 13.88
N ALA A 37 8.86 -3.43 13.44
CA ALA A 37 9.06 -4.30 12.29
C ALA A 37 8.81 -3.62 10.93
N ALA A 38 7.84 -2.70 10.86
CA ALA A 38 7.47 -2.04 9.61
C ALA A 38 6.86 -0.64 9.86
N PRO A 39 7.68 0.35 10.30
CA PRO A 39 7.18 1.66 10.68
C PRO A 39 6.47 2.42 9.55
N GLN A 40 6.88 2.19 8.31
CA GLN A 40 6.27 2.76 7.10
C GLN A 40 4.85 2.25 6.82
N LEU A 41 4.41 1.18 7.48
CA LEU A 41 3.07 0.62 7.34
C LEU A 41 2.08 1.15 8.40
N GLN A 42 2.56 1.97 9.33
CA GLN A 42 1.73 2.58 10.36
C GLN A 42 0.67 3.48 9.72
N ASN A 43 -0.55 3.42 10.27
CA ASN A 43 -1.69 4.26 9.87
C ASN A 43 -2.19 4.07 8.43
N LEU A 44 -1.77 3.00 7.73
CA LEU A 44 -2.25 2.70 6.37
C LEU A 44 -3.61 1.97 6.34
N GLY A 45 -4.17 1.59 7.49
CA GLY A 45 -5.47 0.96 7.60
C GLY A 45 -5.73 0.31 8.96
N ILE A 46 -6.88 -0.38 9.08
CA ILE A 46 -7.31 -1.10 10.29
C ILE A 46 -6.50 -2.38 10.59
N GLY A 47 -5.69 -2.80 9.62
CA GLY A 47 -4.76 -3.92 9.74
C GLY A 47 -3.91 -4.02 8.48
N VAL A 48 -2.70 -4.58 8.62
CA VAL A 48 -1.72 -4.71 7.53
C VAL A 48 -1.21 -6.14 7.49
N ILE A 49 -1.01 -6.66 6.27
CA ILE A 49 -0.37 -7.96 6.05
C ILE A 49 0.96 -7.70 5.36
N ASP A 50 2.04 -8.05 6.03
CA ASP A 50 3.39 -8.00 5.49
C ASP A 50 3.79 -9.38 4.98
N ILE A 51 4.28 -9.42 3.76
CA ILE A 51 4.61 -10.66 3.05
C ILE A 51 6.05 -10.54 2.57
N THR A 52 6.92 -11.35 3.17
CA THR A 52 8.28 -11.52 2.67
C THR A 52 8.27 -12.54 1.54
N THR A 53 8.72 -12.14 0.36
CA THR A 53 8.78 -13.00 -0.83
C THR A 53 10.11 -12.87 -1.55
N SER A 54 10.52 -13.90 -2.29
CA SER A 54 11.59 -13.79 -3.31
C SER A 54 11.10 -13.27 -4.66
N LYS A 55 9.78 -13.20 -4.87
CA LYS A 55 9.21 -12.75 -6.14
C LYS A 55 9.57 -11.29 -6.41
N HIS A 56 10.04 -11.01 -7.63
CA HIS A 56 10.23 -9.64 -8.06
C HIS A 56 8.88 -9.02 -8.43
N ILE A 57 8.55 -7.89 -7.79
CA ILE A 57 7.27 -7.20 -8.00
C ILE A 57 7.53 -5.90 -8.75
N ARG A 58 6.98 -5.80 -9.96
CA ARG A 58 7.05 -4.57 -10.76
C ARG A 58 6.35 -3.45 -9.99
N SER A 59 7.11 -2.42 -9.63
CA SER A 59 6.63 -1.35 -8.75
C SER A 59 7.21 0.01 -9.14
N LYS A 60 6.52 1.07 -8.74
CA LYS A 60 6.92 2.47 -8.94
C LYS A 60 7.00 3.18 -7.59
N SER A 61 7.95 4.10 -7.44
CA SER A 61 7.91 5.03 -6.31
C SER A 61 6.79 6.05 -6.50
N PHE A 62 6.31 6.66 -5.42
CA PHE A 62 5.28 7.71 -5.50
C PHE A 62 5.74 8.89 -6.36
N ARG A 63 7.03 9.26 -6.31
CA ARG A 63 7.61 10.27 -7.20
C ARG A 63 7.51 9.88 -8.68
N GLN A 64 7.77 8.62 -9.02
CA GLN A 64 7.61 8.13 -10.40
C GLN A 64 6.15 8.16 -10.84
N LEU A 65 5.22 7.82 -9.94
CA LEU A 65 3.78 7.89 -10.20
C LEU A 65 3.34 9.34 -10.47
N GLY A 66 3.74 10.30 -9.63
CA GLY A 66 3.43 11.72 -9.83
C GLY A 66 3.94 12.26 -11.18
N ARG A 67 5.16 11.90 -11.57
CA ARG A 67 5.71 12.27 -12.89
C ARG A 67 4.93 11.67 -14.05
N GLN A 68 4.51 10.41 -13.93
CA GLN A 68 3.70 9.77 -14.97
C GLN A 68 2.33 10.44 -15.14
N LEU A 69 1.78 10.99 -14.06
CA LEU A 69 0.54 11.76 -14.08
C LEU A 69 0.72 13.20 -14.57
N GLY A 70 1.92 13.60 -15.00
CA GLY A 70 2.22 14.97 -15.45
C GLY A 70 2.21 16.01 -14.33
N LEU A 71 2.34 15.58 -13.07
CA LEU A 71 2.30 16.48 -11.92
C LEU A 71 3.69 17.05 -11.62
N HIS A 72 3.75 18.36 -11.50
CA HIS A 72 4.96 19.13 -11.21
C HIS A 72 4.83 19.88 -9.88
N GLY A 73 5.97 20.21 -9.26
CA GLY A 73 6.00 20.91 -7.97
C GLY A 73 5.93 19.99 -6.75
N PRO A 74 5.71 20.55 -5.54
CA PRO A 74 5.66 19.77 -4.31
C PRO A 74 4.38 18.94 -4.25
N LEU A 75 4.55 17.62 -4.13
CA LEU A 75 3.46 16.65 -4.05
C LEU A 75 3.30 16.12 -2.63
N ALA A 76 2.06 15.92 -2.21
CA ALA A 76 1.70 15.11 -1.05
C ALA A 76 0.99 13.85 -1.54
N PHE A 77 1.33 12.69 -0.98
CA PHE A 77 0.70 11.42 -1.36
C PHE A 77 -0.21 10.93 -0.25
N ALA A 78 -1.33 10.32 -0.63
CA ALA A 78 -2.24 9.64 0.28
C ALA A 78 -2.62 8.26 -0.27
N LEU A 79 -2.94 7.34 0.64
CA LEU A 79 -3.47 6.02 0.34
C LEU A 79 -4.83 5.88 0.99
N ASN A 80 -5.88 5.66 0.21
CA ASN A 80 -7.27 5.56 0.70
C ASN A 80 -7.64 6.74 1.64
N GLY A 81 -7.21 7.96 1.32
CA GLY A 81 -7.43 9.15 2.16
C GLY A 81 -6.42 9.37 3.29
N HIS A 82 -5.56 8.41 3.60
CA HIS A 82 -4.51 8.55 4.62
C HIS A 82 -3.26 9.20 4.04
N VAL A 83 -2.94 10.42 4.48
CA VAL A 83 -1.75 11.16 4.02
C VAL A 83 -0.48 10.48 4.51
N LEU A 84 0.44 10.23 3.59
CA LEU A 84 1.77 9.70 3.89
C LEU A 84 2.70 10.84 4.29
N ASP A 85 3.48 10.63 5.35
CA ASP A 85 4.61 11.49 5.66
C ASP A 85 5.70 11.38 4.57
N GLN A 86 6.67 12.30 4.60
CA GLN A 86 7.70 12.38 3.58
C GLN A 86 8.66 11.18 3.60
N GLN A 87 8.96 10.62 4.77
CA GLN A 87 9.84 9.46 4.89
C GLN A 87 9.17 8.22 4.30
N THR A 88 7.92 7.96 4.68
CA THR A 88 7.08 6.85 4.22
C THR A 88 6.89 6.92 2.70
N ALA A 89 6.56 8.08 2.15
CA ALA A 89 6.40 8.27 0.70
C ALA A 89 7.71 8.10 -0.09
N ALA A 90 8.88 8.27 0.55
CA ALA A 90 10.18 8.09 -0.09
C ALA A 90 10.61 6.61 -0.19
N VAL A 91 10.23 5.78 0.79
CA VAL A 91 10.63 4.37 0.86
C VAL A 91 9.60 3.42 0.25
N LEU A 92 8.30 3.75 0.37
CA LEU A 92 7.24 2.90 -0.14
C LEU A 92 7.17 2.96 -1.68
N ARG A 93 6.83 1.81 -2.25
CA ARG A 93 6.55 1.64 -3.67
C ARG A 93 5.16 1.05 -3.84
N ILE A 94 4.58 1.22 -5.01
CA ILE A 94 3.28 0.67 -5.35
C ILE A 94 3.36 -0.11 -6.65
N ALA A 95 2.78 -1.31 -6.66
CA ALA A 95 2.56 -2.06 -7.90
C ALA A 95 1.47 -1.33 -8.72
N PRO A 96 1.66 -1.12 -10.04
CA PRO A 96 0.65 -0.45 -10.86
C PRO A 96 -0.74 -1.08 -10.77
N ALA A 97 -0.80 -2.42 -10.66
CA ALA A 97 -2.05 -3.16 -10.53
C ALA A 97 -2.75 -2.97 -9.18
N ALA A 98 -2.06 -2.43 -8.16
CA ALA A 98 -2.67 -2.10 -6.87
C ALA A 98 -3.44 -0.78 -6.88
N VAL A 99 -3.26 0.05 -7.91
CA VAL A 99 -3.95 1.33 -8.07
C VAL A 99 -5.32 1.09 -8.70
N GLY A 100 -6.38 1.27 -7.93
CA GLY A 100 -7.75 1.22 -8.44
C GLY A 100 -8.17 2.55 -9.04
N GLN A 101 -7.97 3.63 -8.29
CA GLN A 101 -8.27 4.99 -8.73
C GLN A 101 -7.24 5.98 -8.18
N VAL A 102 -7.03 7.09 -8.89
CA VAL A 102 -6.22 8.22 -8.42
C VAL A 102 -7.09 9.46 -8.39
N HIS A 103 -7.11 10.13 -7.25
CA HIS A 103 -7.79 11.41 -7.07
C HIS A 103 -6.73 12.51 -6.83
N ILE A 104 -6.76 13.54 -7.66
CA ILE A 104 -5.78 14.62 -7.64
C ILE A 104 -6.47 15.88 -7.14
N VAL A 105 -5.98 16.41 -6.02
CA VAL A 105 -6.39 17.70 -5.48
C VAL A 105 -5.27 18.69 -5.77
N HIS A 106 -5.52 19.61 -6.70
CA HIS A 106 -4.53 20.63 -7.07
C HIS A 106 -4.27 21.59 -5.91
N SER A 107 -3.05 22.12 -5.87
CA SER A 107 -2.64 23.11 -4.88
C SER A 107 -3.55 24.35 -4.90
N SER A 108 -3.87 24.88 -3.73
CA SER A 108 -4.55 26.15 -3.52
C SER A 108 -3.73 27.04 -2.56
N PRO A 109 -4.07 28.33 -2.38
CA PRO A 109 -3.41 29.18 -1.37
C PRO A 109 -3.45 28.58 0.05
N GLU A 110 -4.50 27.83 0.38
CA GLU A 110 -4.67 27.15 1.66
C GLU A 110 -3.94 25.79 1.72
N MET A 111 -3.67 25.18 0.57
CA MET A 111 -2.96 23.90 0.43
C MET A 111 -1.87 24.01 -0.64
N PRO A 112 -0.64 24.42 -0.30
CA PRO A 112 0.39 24.75 -1.29
C PRO A 112 1.00 23.53 -2.01
N LYS A 113 0.52 22.31 -1.72
CA LYS A 113 0.98 21.06 -2.33
C LYS A 113 -0.18 20.40 -3.06
N THR A 114 0.09 19.89 -4.26
CA THR A 114 -0.86 19.02 -4.96
C THR A 114 -0.93 17.68 -4.24
N ARG A 115 -2.13 17.26 -3.82
CA ARG A 115 -2.36 15.97 -3.17
C ARG A 115 -2.73 14.92 -4.22
N VAL A 116 -2.03 13.79 -4.19
CA VAL A 116 -2.31 12.61 -5.01
C VAL A 116 -2.80 11.52 -4.06
N ASP A 117 -4.11 11.33 -4.04
CA ASP A 117 -4.75 10.29 -3.22
C ASP A 117 -4.99 9.05 -4.08
N ILE A 118 -4.41 7.93 -3.66
CA ILE A 118 -4.42 6.68 -4.41
C ILE A 118 -5.33 5.72 -3.69
N TRP A 119 -6.41 5.34 -4.37
CA TRP A 119 -7.37 4.39 -3.88
C TRP A 119 -7.00 3.02 -4.39
N LEU A 120 -6.73 2.10 -3.47
CA LEU A 120 -6.25 0.77 -3.80
C LEU A 120 -7.38 -0.08 -4.39
N VAL A 121 -7.03 -0.97 -5.32
CA VAL A 121 -7.98 -1.97 -5.85
C VAL A 121 -8.58 -2.75 -4.70
N LEU A 122 -9.92 -2.83 -4.62
CA LEU A 122 -10.57 -3.65 -3.61
C LEU A 122 -10.50 -5.13 -4.03
N PRO A 123 -10.13 -6.04 -3.11
CA PRO A 123 -10.21 -7.46 -3.40
C PRO A 123 -11.67 -7.84 -3.71
N PRO A 124 -11.90 -8.85 -4.57
CA PRO A 124 -13.25 -9.34 -4.85
C PRO A 124 -13.92 -9.77 -3.53
N LYS A 125 -15.23 -9.51 -3.40
CA LYS A 125 -16.00 -9.83 -2.18
C LYS A 125 -15.94 -11.34 -1.90
N THR A 126 -15.64 -11.71 -0.65
CA THR A 126 -15.73 -13.11 -0.21
C THR A 126 -17.18 -13.51 -0.05
N ASP A 127 -17.54 -14.70 -0.49
CA ASP A 127 -18.69 -15.38 0.06
C ASP A 127 -18.33 -15.98 1.43
N TYR A 128 -18.53 -15.21 2.50
CA TYR A 128 -18.19 -15.61 3.88
C TYR A 128 -18.98 -16.82 4.37
N ARG A 129 -20.06 -17.22 3.67
CA ARG A 129 -20.87 -18.40 4.03
C ARG A 129 -20.19 -19.71 3.70
N LYS A 130 -19.18 -19.68 2.82
CA LYS A 130 -18.44 -20.88 2.36
C LYS A 130 -17.28 -21.27 3.27
N TYR A 131 -16.95 -20.46 4.28
CA TYR A 131 -15.71 -20.63 5.04
C TYR A 131 -15.92 -20.48 6.54
N PRO A 132 -15.15 -21.22 7.37
CA PRO A 132 -15.27 -21.14 8.82
C PRO A 132 -14.96 -19.73 9.35
N PRO A 133 -15.57 -19.33 10.48
CA PRO A 133 -15.15 -18.13 11.22
C PRO A 133 -13.65 -18.14 11.52
N GLY A 134 -13.00 -16.99 11.42
CA GLY A 134 -11.55 -16.84 11.65
C GLY A 134 -10.67 -17.07 10.43
N THR A 135 -11.23 -17.39 9.27
CA THR A 135 -10.46 -17.50 8.01
C THR A 135 -9.98 -16.11 7.54
N ILE A 136 -8.67 -15.96 7.34
CA ILE A 136 -8.06 -14.76 6.72
C ILE A 136 -7.81 -15.07 5.24
N PHE A 137 -8.43 -14.27 4.37
CA PHE A 137 -8.20 -14.38 2.93
C PHE A 137 -7.08 -13.44 2.51
N LEU A 138 -6.01 -14.04 2.01
CA LEU A 138 -4.96 -13.36 1.26
C LEU A 138 -5.42 -13.34 -0.22
N ARG A 139 -5.69 -12.15 -0.80
CA ARG A 139 -6.20 -11.96 -2.17
C ARG A 139 -5.52 -10.83 -2.92
#